data_AF-A0A2M7S111-F1
#
_entry.id   AF-A0A2M7S111-F1
#
_cell.length_a   1.000
_cell.length_b   1.000
_cell.length_c   1.000
_cell.angle_alpha   90.00
_cell.angle_beta   90.00
_cell.angle_gamma   90.00
#
_symmetry.space_group_name_H-M   'P 1'
#
loop_
_entity.id
_entity.type
_entity.pdbx_description
1 polymer ?
#
loop_
_entity_poly.entity_id
_entity_poly.type
_entity_poly.pdbx_seq_one_letter_code
_entity_poly.pdbx_strand_id
1 'polypeptide(L)'
;MHKSVFNLVVVCLAVVIIGCASRPITQQPVAPAAEPNEKLIWSTHEQRPGWTVSEPETVGEELAFVGLSDKYATEKESRDDAMRTATNNVVKYIGTLAQDKFNRLQTSYGLTTQIVDPTNVTRRLEEQLASAFATRIKAKEWYIEKWQRKKTKDTYILAFVLSKVPKTSVDEAYEEVLNNTIDDLKKKRDEASEEQAKSQFENAMKAFEDAKQQGFSLEEKE
;
A
#
# COMPACT_ATOMS: atom_id res chain seq x y z
N MET A 1 50.53 25.86 64.38
CA MET A 1 51.28 24.63 64.05
C MET A 1 50.39 23.73 63.21
N HIS A 2 50.85 23.39 61.99
CA HIS A 2 50.65 22.12 61.25
C HIS A 2 49.28 21.38 61.35
N LYS A 3 48.59 20.95 60.29
CA LYS A 3 48.94 20.60 58.89
C LYS A 3 47.65 20.40 58.08
N SER A 4 47.73 20.69 56.79
CA SER A 4 46.80 20.28 55.71
C SER A 4 46.57 18.77 55.63
N VAL A 5 45.37 18.34 55.22
CA VAL A 5 45.08 17.25 54.26
C VAL A 5 43.65 17.51 53.73
N PHE A 6 43.45 18.23 52.62
CA PHE A 6 43.29 17.72 51.25
C PHE A 6 42.33 16.52 51.15
N ASN A 7 41.03 16.77 50.89
CA ASN A 7 40.15 15.77 50.32
C ASN A 7 39.34 16.39 49.17
N LEU A 8 39.76 16.00 47.97
CA LEU A 8 39.23 16.35 46.67
C LEU A 8 37.94 15.54 46.45
N VAL A 9 36.77 16.13 46.67
CA VAL A 9 35.49 15.51 46.29
C VAL A 9 35.16 15.95 44.87
N VAL A 10 35.54 15.10 43.90
CA VAL A 10 35.13 15.20 42.51
C VAL A 10 33.66 14.80 42.42
N VAL A 11 32.78 15.79 42.25
CA VAL A 11 31.36 15.56 41.93
C VAL A 11 31.25 15.33 40.43
N CYS A 12 31.30 14.06 40.01
CA CYS A 12 30.87 13.65 38.67
C CYS A 12 29.35 13.73 38.60
N LEU A 13 28.82 14.86 38.14
CA LEU A 13 27.41 15.02 37.81
C LEU A 13 27.14 14.27 36.49
N ALA A 14 26.76 12.99 36.59
CA ALA A 14 26.30 12.21 35.45
C ALA A 14 24.93 12.76 35.00
N VAL A 15 24.94 13.52 33.90
CA VAL A 15 23.72 13.89 33.18
C VAL A 15 23.18 12.62 32.53
N VAL A 16 22.19 11.98 33.16
CA VAL A 16 21.41 10.91 32.53
C VAL A 16 20.46 11.59 31.55
N ILE A 17 20.91 11.74 30.31
CA ILE A 17 20.02 12.04 29.19
C ILE A 17 19.15 10.80 29.01
N ILE A 18 17.95 10.82 29.61
CA ILE A 18 16.88 9.89 29.24
C ILE A 18 16.40 10.37 27.87
N GLY A 19 17.17 10.04 26.85
CA GLY A 19 16.66 10.02 25.49
C GLY A 19 15.62 8.92 25.45
N CYS A 20 14.34 9.29 25.42
CA CYS A 20 13.31 8.45 24.83
C CYS A 20 13.69 8.30 23.35
N ALA A 21 14.63 7.40 23.06
CA ALA A 21 14.82 6.89 21.72
C ALA A 21 13.49 6.26 21.34
N SER A 22 12.78 6.92 20.42
CA SER A 22 11.70 6.30 19.66
C SER A 22 12.25 4.98 19.16
N ARG A 23 11.86 3.88 19.81
CA ARG A 23 12.24 2.56 19.35
C ARG A 23 11.70 2.47 17.93
N PRO A 24 12.51 2.08 16.92
CA PRO A 24 11.93 1.68 15.65
C PRO A 24 10.85 0.66 15.97
N ILE A 25 9.71 0.72 15.27
CA ILE A 25 8.64 -0.27 15.39
C ILE A 25 9.22 -1.61 14.92
N THR A 26 10.01 -2.25 15.76
CA THR A 26 10.35 -3.65 15.63
C THR A 26 9.02 -4.37 15.73
N GLN A 27 8.69 -5.09 14.67
CA GLN A 27 7.56 -6.00 14.51
C GLN A 27 7.57 -7.06 15.62
N GLN A 28 7.30 -6.66 16.86
CA GLN A 28 7.37 -7.56 18.00
C GLN A 28 6.35 -8.67 17.79
N PRO A 29 6.74 -9.94 18.01
CA PRO A 29 5.81 -11.03 17.86
C PRO A 29 4.61 -10.83 18.79
N VAL A 30 3.40 -10.97 18.25
CA VAL A 30 2.16 -10.75 18.99
C VAL A 30 1.58 -12.11 19.38
N ALA A 31 0.82 -12.17 20.48
CA ALA A 31 0.04 -13.37 20.77
C ALA A 31 -1.14 -13.47 19.78
N PRO A 32 -1.44 -14.66 19.23
CA PRO A 32 -2.61 -14.85 18.38
C PRO A 32 -3.91 -14.41 19.07
N ALA A 33 -4.64 -13.47 18.47
CA ALA A 33 -5.91 -12.98 19.00
C ALA A 33 -7.00 -14.05 18.90
N ALA A 34 -7.31 -14.71 20.02
CA ALA A 34 -8.35 -15.74 20.10
C ALA A 34 -9.72 -15.13 20.38
N GLU A 35 -10.77 -15.50 19.64
CA GLU A 35 -12.14 -15.17 20.05
C GLU A 35 -12.55 -16.00 21.28
N PRO A 36 -13.55 -15.53 22.07
CA PRO A 36 -14.14 -16.32 23.13
C PRO A 36 -14.62 -17.68 22.59
N ASN A 37 -14.10 -18.77 23.16
CA ASN A 37 -14.38 -20.17 22.80
C ASN A 37 -13.58 -20.76 21.63
N GLU A 38 -12.44 -20.18 21.28
CA GLU A 38 -11.52 -20.78 20.30
C GLU A 38 -10.19 -21.18 20.96
N LYS A 39 -9.49 -22.13 20.35
CA LYS A 39 -8.16 -22.59 20.77
C LYS A 39 -7.28 -22.69 19.55
N LEU A 40 -6.14 -22.01 19.55
CA LEU A 40 -5.09 -22.23 18.55
C LEU A 40 -4.51 -23.63 18.78
N ILE A 41 -4.52 -24.45 17.73
CA ILE A 41 -4.01 -25.82 17.79
C ILE A 41 -2.70 -26.00 17.03
N TRP A 42 -2.42 -25.12 16.06
CA TRP A 42 -1.18 -25.13 15.30
C TRP A 42 -0.96 -23.78 14.59
N SER A 43 0.29 -23.39 14.37
CA SER A 43 0.67 -22.24 13.54
C SER A 43 2.02 -22.50 12.87
N THR A 44 2.31 -21.79 11.77
CA THR A 44 3.61 -21.94 11.07
C THR A 44 4.79 -21.38 11.85
N HIS A 45 4.53 -20.44 12.77
CA HIS A 45 5.52 -19.86 13.67
C HIS A 45 5.00 -19.96 15.12
N GLU A 46 5.90 -20.11 16.08
CA GLU A 46 5.55 -20.19 17.51
C GLU A 46 4.89 -18.90 18.01
N GLN A 47 5.31 -17.76 17.47
CA GLN A 47 4.74 -16.46 17.76
C GLN A 47 4.28 -15.82 16.46
N ARG A 48 3.17 -15.07 16.53
CA ARG A 48 2.61 -14.40 15.36
C ARG A 48 3.53 -13.23 14.96
N PRO A 49 4.02 -13.17 13.70
CA PRO A 49 4.89 -12.07 13.26
C PRO A 49 4.21 -10.71 13.43
N GLY A 50 4.95 -9.68 13.83
CA GLY A 50 4.37 -8.35 14.08
C GLY A 50 3.69 -7.71 12.86
N TRP A 51 4.16 -8.04 11.64
CA TRP A 51 3.55 -7.55 10.40
C TRP A 51 2.10 -8.00 10.20
N THR A 52 1.66 -9.06 10.88
CA THR A 52 0.27 -9.53 10.82
C THR A 52 -0.72 -8.64 11.58
N VAL A 53 -0.22 -7.73 12.43
CA VAL A 53 -1.01 -6.81 13.27
C VAL A 53 -0.75 -5.37 12.90
N SER A 54 0.49 -5.02 12.57
CA SER A 54 0.87 -3.70 12.12
C SER A 54 1.48 -3.82 10.73
N GLU A 55 0.77 -3.30 9.73
CA GLU A 55 1.25 -3.26 8.35
C GLU A 55 2.62 -2.56 8.34
N PRO A 56 3.67 -3.21 7.81
CA PRO A 56 4.99 -2.60 7.78
C PRO A 56 4.96 -1.34 6.92
N GLU A 57 5.66 -0.30 7.38
CA GLU A 57 5.94 0.87 6.56
C GLU A 57 6.66 0.45 5.27
N THR A 58 6.48 1.26 4.21
CA THR A 58 7.23 1.13 2.95
C THR A 58 8.71 0.91 3.24
N VAL A 59 9.26 -0.23 2.81
CA VAL A 59 10.66 -0.58 3.07
C VAL A 59 11.47 -0.23 1.82
N GLY A 60 12.08 0.95 1.82
CA GLY A 60 12.89 1.43 0.70
C GLY A 60 12.09 1.54 -0.60
N GLU A 61 12.43 0.71 -1.59
CA GLU A 61 11.84 0.68 -2.93
C GLU A 61 10.61 -0.24 -3.06
N GLU A 62 10.11 -0.81 -1.97
CA GLU A 62 8.98 -1.72 -1.97
C GLU A 62 7.85 -1.22 -1.07
N LEU A 63 6.66 -1.07 -1.63
CA LEU A 63 5.43 -0.96 -0.85
C LEU A 63 5.11 -2.33 -0.27
N ALA A 64 4.72 -2.37 1.00
CA ALA A 64 4.38 -3.59 1.70
C ALA A 64 2.90 -3.57 2.09
N PHE A 65 2.21 -4.69 1.86
CA PHE A 65 0.79 -4.80 2.13
C PHE A 65 0.44 -6.12 2.80
N VAL A 66 -0.52 -6.09 3.72
CA VAL A 66 -0.94 -7.28 4.46
C VAL A 66 -2.34 -7.70 4.05
N GLY A 67 -2.49 -9.01 3.79
CA GLY A 67 -3.79 -9.65 3.59
C GLY A 67 -4.07 -10.66 4.68
N LEU A 68 -5.29 -10.63 5.21
CA LEU A 68 -5.83 -11.62 6.13
C LEU A 68 -6.98 -12.33 5.46
N SER A 69 -7.05 -13.65 5.64
CA SER A 69 -8.20 -14.43 5.21
C SER A 69 -9.34 -14.42 6.23
N ASP A 70 -10.54 -14.70 5.75
CA ASP A 70 -11.63 -15.24 6.57
C ASP A 70 -11.29 -16.64 7.10
N LYS A 71 -12.20 -17.19 7.93
CA LYS A 71 -12.08 -18.54 8.51
C LYS A 71 -12.50 -19.60 7.48
N TYR A 72 -11.55 -20.35 6.93
CA TYR A 72 -11.82 -21.41 5.96
C TYR A 72 -11.52 -22.82 6.48
N ALA A 73 -12.10 -23.84 5.84
CA ALA A 73 -11.82 -25.23 6.18
C ALA A 73 -10.45 -25.70 5.66
N THR A 74 -9.96 -25.10 4.58
CA THR A 74 -8.71 -25.50 3.91
C THR A 74 -7.67 -24.38 3.88
N GLU A 75 -6.39 -24.78 3.86
CA GLU A 75 -5.29 -23.83 3.72
C GLU A 75 -5.33 -23.13 2.36
N LYS A 76 -5.69 -23.86 1.30
CA LYS A 76 -5.80 -23.30 -0.05
C LYS A 76 -6.76 -22.11 -0.09
N GLU A 77 -7.99 -22.29 0.40
CA GLU A 77 -9.00 -21.21 0.42
C GLU A 77 -8.53 -20.03 1.26
N SER A 78 -7.91 -20.31 2.41
CA SER A 78 -7.35 -19.27 3.28
C SER A 78 -6.28 -18.47 2.56
N ARG A 79 -5.35 -19.14 1.86
CA ARG A 79 -4.28 -18.47 1.11
C ARG A 79 -4.81 -17.66 -0.06
N ASP A 80 -5.75 -18.22 -0.82
CA ASP A 80 -6.35 -17.54 -1.97
C ASP A 80 -7.12 -16.29 -1.52
N ASP A 81 -7.85 -16.35 -0.41
CA ASP A 81 -8.55 -15.20 0.17
C ASP A 81 -7.59 -14.16 0.75
N ALA A 82 -6.58 -14.57 1.53
CA ALA A 82 -5.57 -13.63 2.04
C ALA A 82 -4.86 -12.87 0.90
N MET A 83 -4.51 -13.56 -0.19
CA MET A 83 -3.90 -12.92 -1.36
C MET A 83 -4.85 -11.95 -2.06
N ARG A 84 -6.14 -12.29 -2.16
CA ARG A 84 -7.18 -11.38 -2.66
C ARG A 84 -7.30 -10.14 -1.79
N THR A 85 -7.32 -10.29 -0.46
CA THR A 85 -7.35 -9.16 0.49
C THR A 85 -6.14 -8.26 0.32
N ALA A 86 -4.93 -8.82 0.27
CA ALA A 86 -3.71 -8.03 0.02
C ALA A 86 -3.78 -7.29 -1.32
N THR A 87 -4.32 -7.94 -2.36
CA THR A 87 -4.50 -7.33 -3.68
C THR A 87 -5.46 -6.15 -3.64
N ASN A 88 -6.60 -6.31 -2.98
CA ASN A 88 -7.58 -5.24 -2.80
C ASN A 88 -7.00 -4.05 -2.02
N ASN A 89 -6.17 -4.32 -1.00
CA ASN A 89 -5.52 -3.26 -0.22
C ASN A 89 -4.55 -2.43 -1.08
N VAL A 90 -3.72 -3.10 -1.90
CA VAL A 90 -2.84 -2.43 -2.88
C VAL A 90 -3.66 -1.58 -3.85
N VAL A 91 -4.68 -2.18 -4.49
CA VAL A 91 -5.52 -1.50 -5.47
C VAL A 91 -6.20 -0.27 -4.86
N LYS A 92 -6.71 -0.38 -3.64
CA LYS A 92 -7.36 0.73 -2.93
C LYS A 92 -6.39 1.87 -2.61
N TYR A 93 -5.20 1.53 -2.09
CA TYR A 93 -4.17 2.51 -1.77
C TYR A 93 -3.75 3.28 -3.01
N ILE A 94 -3.36 2.57 -4.06
CA ILE A 94 -2.86 3.20 -5.27
C ILE A 94 -3.98 3.92 -6.03
N GLY A 95 -5.19 3.35 -6.05
CA GLY A 95 -6.37 3.99 -6.63
C GLY A 95 -6.71 5.33 -5.99
N THR A 96 -6.58 5.44 -4.67
CA THR A 96 -6.80 6.71 -3.95
C THR A 96 -5.78 7.78 -4.36
N LEU A 97 -4.50 7.41 -4.47
CA LEU A 97 -3.44 8.32 -4.92
C LEU A 97 -3.64 8.74 -6.39
N ALA A 98 -3.99 7.79 -7.25
CA ALA A 98 -4.26 8.04 -8.65
C ALA A 98 -5.44 9.02 -8.82
N GLN A 99 -6.53 8.80 -8.07
CA GLN A 99 -7.71 9.64 -8.09
C GLN A 99 -7.39 11.10 -7.69
N ASP A 100 -6.61 11.30 -6.62
CA ASP A 100 -6.18 12.65 -6.22
C ASP A 100 -5.36 13.33 -7.32
N LYS A 101 -4.42 12.61 -7.93
CA LYS A 101 -3.59 13.13 -9.03
C LYS A 101 -4.44 13.51 -10.25
N PHE A 102 -5.42 12.69 -10.63
CA PHE A 102 -6.30 13.00 -11.75
C PHE A 102 -7.25 14.17 -11.47
N ASN A 103 -7.77 14.29 -10.25
CA ASN A 103 -8.57 15.45 -9.86
C ASN A 103 -7.78 16.76 -9.96
N ARG A 104 -6.49 16.74 -9.55
CA ARG A 104 -5.58 17.90 -9.69
C ARG A 104 -5.32 18.24 -11.17
N LEU A 105 -5.10 17.23 -12.02
CA LEU A 105 -4.92 17.42 -13.47
C LEU A 105 -6.18 17.99 -14.12
N GLN A 106 -7.34 17.42 -13.83
CA GLN A 106 -8.61 17.89 -14.38
C GLN A 106 -8.86 19.37 -14.04
N THR A 107 -8.59 19.75 -12.80
CA THR A 107 -8.71 21.14 -12.33
C THR A 107 -7.72 22.06 -13.04
N SER A 108 -6.46 21.64 -13.18
CA SER A 108 -5.39 22.46 -13.76
C SER A 108 -5.56 22.72 -15.26
N TYR A 109 -6.12 21.75 -16.00
CA TYR A 109 -6.30 21.84 -17.45
C TYR A 109 -7.72 22.23 -17.85
N GLY A 110 -8.61 22.47 -16.87
CA GLY A 110 -10.00 22.86 -17.13
C GLY A 110 -10.76 21.86 -18.00
N LEU A 111 -10.50 20.56 -17.84
CA LEU A 111 -11.14 19.52 -18.65
C LEU A 111 -12.64 19.47 -18.28
N THR A 112 -13.50 19.90 -19.20
CA THR A 112 -14.96 19.98 -19.00
C THR A 112 -15.70 18.79 -19.62
N THR A 113 -16.86 18.45 -19.06
CA THR A 113 -17.71 17.30 -19.43
C THR A 113 -18.34 17.38 -20.82
N GLN A 114 -18.18 18.48 -21.57
CA GLN A 114 -18.92 18.70 -22.82
C GLN A 114 -18.48 17.78 -23.97
N ILE A 115 -17.24 17.27 -23.95
CA ILE A 115 -16.68 16.42 -25.03
C ILE A 115 -15.91 15.22 -24.48
N VAL A 116 -15.17 15.40 -23.39
CA VAL A 116 -14.50 14.33 -22.65
C VAL A 116 -15.14 14.27 -21.27
N ASP A 117 -15.91 13.22 -20.96
CA ASP A 117 -16.41 13.03 -19.60
C ASP A 117 -15.26 12.61 -18.68
N PRO A 118 -14.77 13.52 -17.82
CA PRO A 118 -13.60 13.25 -16.99
C PRO A 118 -13.89 12.16 -15.96
N THR A 119 -15.15 11.98 -15.58
CA THR A 119 -15.60 10.94 -14.65
C THR A 119 -15.41 9.56 -15.27
N ASN A 120 -15.78 9.41 -16.55
CA ASN A 120 -15.65 8.14 -17.27
C ASN A 120 -14.19 7.82 -17.61
N VAL A 121 -13.40 8.83 -17.97
CA VAL A 121 -11.95 8.64 -18.18
C VAL A 121 -11.26 8.25 -16.88
N THR A 122 -11.54 8.93 -15.78
CA THR A 122 -10.95 8.65 -14.46
C THR A 122 -11.32 7.25 -13.97
N ARG A 123 -12.59 6.86 -14.05
CA ARG A 123 -13.02 5.49 -13.65
C ARG A 123 -12.35 4.41 -14.49
N ARG A 124 -12.29 4.58 -15.82
CA ARG A 124 -11.62 3.60 -16.71
C ARG A 124 -10.13 3.50 -16.38
N LEU A 125 -9.53 4.62 -16.03
CA LEU A 125 -8.12 4.72 -15.65
C LEU A 125 -7.86 4.02 -14.32
N GLU A 126 -8.71 4.22 -13.32
CA GLU A 126 -8.70 3.48 -12.06
C GLU A 126 -8.81 1.97 -12.27
N GLU A 127 -9.71 1.51 -13.16
CA GLU A 127 -9.86 0.09 -13.51
C GLU A 127 -8.60 -0.49 -14.19
N GLN A 128 -8.03 0.26 -15.14
CA GLN A 128 -6.80 -0.14 -15.84
C GLN A 128 -5.61 -0.21 -14.87
N LEU A 129 -5.47 0.78 -13.99
CA LEU A 129 -4.45 0.82 -12.96
C LEU A 129 -4.63 -0.33 -11.96
N ALA A 130 -5.84 -0.56 -11.47
CA ALA A 130 -6.15 -1.68 -10.57
C ALA A 130 -5.73 -3.03 -11.17
N SER A 131 -6.07 -3.25 -12.45
CA SER A 131 -5.68 -4.46 -13.18
C SER A 131 -4.16 -4.56 -13.34
N ALA A 132 -3.51 -3.47 -13.75
CA ALA A 132 -2.08 -3.41 -13.96
C ALA A 132 -1.30 -3.66 -12.66
N PHE A 133 -1.75 -3.12 -11.52
CA PHE A 133 -1.12 -3.32 -10.23
C PHE A 133 -1.33 -4.74 -9.69
N ALA A 134 -2.53 -5.31 -9.81
CA ALA A 134 -2.85 -6.64 -9.29
C ALA A 134 -1.86 -7.71 -9.78
N THR A 135 -1.39 -7.61 -11.02
CA THR A 135 -0.44 -8.58 -11.61
C THR A 135 0.99 -8.50 -11.02
N ARG A 136 1.34 -7.35 -10.44
CA ARG A 136 2.68 -7.01 -9.92
C ARG A 136 2.85 -7.36 -8.43
N ILE A 137 1.76 -7.73 -7.74
CA ILE A 137 1.77 -8.06 -6.32
C ILE A 137 2.30 -9.48 -6.13
N LYS A 138 3.35 -9.62 -5.31
CA LYS A 138 3.93 -10.94 -4.98
C LYS A 138 3.86 -11.18 -3.48
N ALA A 139 3.45 -12.38 -3.11
CA ALA A 139 3.53 -12.84 -1.73
C ALA A 139 5.01 -13.00 -1.34
N LYS A 140 5.40 -12.38 -0.23
CA LYS A 140 6.75 -12.43 0.32
C LYS A 140 6.83 -13.40 1.50
N GLU A 141 5.89 -13.31 2.43
CA GLU A 141 5.82 -14.17 3.62
C GLU A 141 4.40 -14.64 3.88
N TRP A 142 4.30 -15.82 4.48
CA TRP A 142 3.04 -16.43 4.89
C TRP A 142 3.10 -16.78 6.37
N TYR A 143 2.04 -16.45 7.09
CA TYR A 143 1.82 -16.92 8.45
C TYR A 143 0.43 -17.55 8.52
N ILE A 144 0.36 -18.80 8.97
CA ILE A 144 -0.88 -19.59 8.93
C ILE A 144 -1.16 -20.10 10.33
N GLU A 145 -2.43 -20.06 10.71
CA GLU A 145 -2.93 -20.54 11.98
C GLU A 145 -4.07 -21.53 11.76
N LYS A 146 -4.06 -22.61 12.53
CA LYS A 146 -5.17 -23.56 12.62
C LYS A 146 -5.79 -23.46 14.01
N TRP A 147 -7.09 -23.23 14.01
CA TRP A 147 -7.88 -23.03 15.21
C TRP A 147 -8.93 -24.12 15.37
N GLN A 148 -9.34 -24.36 16.61
CA GLN A 148 -10.45 -25.24 16.96
C GLN A 148 -11.49 -24.50 17.79
N ARG A 149 -12.77 -24.65 17.42
CA ARG A 149 -13.90 -24.16 18.21
C ARG A 149 -14.12 -25.09 19.41
N LYS A 150 -14.11 -24.55 20.64
CA LYS A 150 -14.17 -25.36 21.87
C LYS A 150 -15.47 -26.17 22.00
N LYS A 151 -16.59 -25.62 21.54
CA LYS A 151 -17.93 -26.22 21.63
C LYS A 151 -18.15 -27.34 20.61
N THR A 152 -17.92 -27.07 19.33
CA THR A 152 -18.21 -28.01 18.24
C THR A 152 -17.04 -28.93 17.90
N LYS A 153 -15.83 -28.57 18.31
CA LYS A 153 -14.55 -29.19 17.92
C LYS A 153 -14.16 -29.04 16.46
N ASP A 154 -14.94 -28.30 15.67
CA ASP A 154 -14.61 -27.95 14.29
C ASP A 154 -13.33 -27.14 14.23
N THR A 155 -12.57 -27.35 13.16
CA THR A 155 -11.34 -26.59 12.89
C THR A 155 -11.50 -25.67 11.71
N TYR A 156 -10.82 -24.53 11.75
CA TYR A 156 -10.66 -23.64 10.61
C TYR A 156 -9.21 -23.14 10.54
N ILE A 157 -8.86 -22.59 9.38
CA ILE A 157 -7.55 -22.04 9.06
C ILE A 157 -7.71 -20.53 8.81
N LEU A 158 -6.74 -19.77 9.29
CA LEU A 158 -6.51 -18.38 8.97
C LEU A 158 -5.15 -18.28 8.29
N ALA A 159 -5.07 -17.55 7.19
CA ALA A 159 -3.82 -17.21 6.53
C ALA A 159 -3.61 -15.71 6.55
N PHE A 160 -2.37 -15.31 6.81
CA PHE A 160 -1.86 -13.97 6.69
C PHE A 160 -0.80 -13.99 5.59
N VAL A 161 -0.82 -13.00 4.72
CA VAL A 161 0.20 -12.80 3.70
C VAL A 161 0.79 -11.41 3.82
N LEU A 162 2.11 -11.33 3.83
CA LEU A 162 2.84 -10.11 3.56
C LEU A 162 3.16 -10.10 2.08
N SER A 163 2.60 -9.16 1.36
CA SER A 163 2.85 -8.92 -0.05
C SER A 163 3.72 -7.70 -0.25
N LYS A 164 4.50 -7.69 -1.32
CA LYS A 164 5.33 -6.54 -1.70
C LYS A 164 5.10 -6.16 -3.15
N VAL A 165 5.20 -4.87 -3.41
CA VAL A 165 5.12 -4.27 -4.75
C VAL A 165 6.30 -3.32 -4.92
N PRO A 166 7.21 -3.57 -5.88
CA PRO A 166 8.26 -2.61 -6.20
C PRO A 166 7.65 -1.28 -6.66
N LYS A 167 8.14 -0.15 -6.12
CA LYS A 167 7.72 1.19 -6.55
C LYS A 167 7.91 1.37 -8.06
N THR A 168 9.02 0.88 -8.61
CA THR A 168 9.29 0.87 -10.05
C THR A 168 8.22 0.16 -10.86
N SER A 169 7.71 -0.97 -10.37
CA SER A 169 6.61 -1.68 -11.03
C SER A 169 5.30 -0.87 -10.99
N VAL A 170 5.08 -0.05 -9.96
CA VAL A 170 3.95 0.88 -9.89
C VAL A 170 4.12 1.99 -10.93
N ASP A 171 5.31 2.59 -11.04
CA ASP A 171 5.59 3.63 -12.04
C ASP A 171 5.45 3.09 -13.47
N GLU A 172 5.99 1.90 -13.76
CA GLU A 172 5.83 1.24 -15.06
C GLU A 172 4.35 1.00 -15.42
N ALA A 173 3.56 0.51 -14.46
CA ALA A 173 2.13 0.31 -14.65
C ALA A 173 1.41 1.62 -14.95
N TYR A 174 1.77 2.67 -14.22
CA TYR A 174 1.19 3.99 -14.38
C TYR A 174 1.52 4.55 -15.76
N GLU A 175 2.77 4.50 -16.18
CA GLU A 175 3.19 4.95 -17.52
C GLU A 175 2.52 4.16 -18.65
N GLU A 176 2.43 2.84 -18.53
CA GLU A 176 1.75 1.97 -19.50
C GLU A 176 0.28 2.40 -19.68
N VAL A 177 -0.41 2.63 -18.56
CA VAL A 177 -1.82 3.03 -18.56
C VAL A 177 -2.00 4.46 -19.11
N LEU A 178 -1.10 5.38 -18.79
CA LEU A 178 -1.10 6.74 -19.38
C LEU A 178 -0.86 6.71 -20.89
N ASN A 179 0.10 5.93 -21.37
CA ASN A 179 0.38 5.79 -22.81
C ASN A 179 -0.86 5.26 -23.56
N ASN A 180 -1.49 4.20 -23.05
CA ASN A 180 -2.71 3.65 -23.63
C ASN A 180 -3.85 4.68 -23.65
N THR A 181 -3.95 5.51 -22.62
CA THR A 181 -4.95 6.58 -22.55
C THR A 181 -4.69 7.68 -23.58
N ILE A 182 -3.43 8.11 -23.72
CA ILE A 182 -3.02 9.10 -24.72
C ILE A 182 -3.29 8.59 -26.13
N ASP A 183 -2.98 7.32 -26.42
CA ASP A 183 -3.25 6.70 -27.72
C ASP A 183 -4.75 6.64 -28.04
N ASP A 184 -5.58 6.28 -27.05
CA ASP A 184 -7.05 6.30 -27.17
C ASP A 184 -7.58 7.71 -27.44
N LEU A 185 -7.05 8.73 -26.75
CA LEU A 185 -7.44 10.13 -26.96
C LEU A 185 -7.00 10.64 -28.33
N LYS A 186 -5.80 10.27 -28.78
CA LYS A 186 -5.27 10.61 -30.10
C LYS A 186 -6.15 10.06 -31.21
N LYS A 187 -6.57 8.80 -31.10
CA LYS A 187 -7.52 8.20 -32.04
C LYS A 187 -8.84 8.96 -32.09
N LYS A 188 -9.42 9.29 -30.92
CA LYS A 188 -10.67 10.06 -30.84
C LYS A 188 -10.55 11.47 -31.42
N ARG A 189 -9.40 12.13 -31.23
CA ARG A 189 -9.11 13.41 -31.88
C ARG A 189 -9.10 13.29 -33.40
N ASP A 190 -8.47 12.26 -33.94
CA ASP A 190 -8.35 12.06 -35.39
C ASP A 190 -9.71 11.73 -36.04
N GLU A 191 -10.62 11.09 -35.28
CA GLU A 191 -12.00 10.81 -35.68
C GLU A 191 -12.94 12.03 -35.54
N ALA A 192 -12.57 13.03 -34.73
CA ALA A 192 -13.40 14.20 -34.50
C ALA A 192 -13.44 15.13 -35.72
N SER A 193 -14.64 15.55 -36.11
CA SER A 193 -14.84 16.50 -37.22
C SER A 193 -14.76 17.96 -36.77
N GLU A 194 -15.11 18.25 -35.52
CA GLU A 194 -15.18 19.60 -34.98
C GLU A 194 -13.86 20.05 -34.36
N GLU A 195 -13.41 21.27 -34.67
CA GLU A 195 -12.16 21.83 -34.15
C GLU A 195 -12.18 21.99 -32.63
N GLN A 196 -13.33 22.36 -32.07
CA GLN A 196 -13.53 22.43 -30.62
C GLN A 196 -13.33 21.06 -29.96
N ALA A 197 -13.80 19.97 -30.59
CA ALA A 197 -13.61 18.62 -30.08
C ALA A 197 -12.14 18.19 -30.13
N LYS A 198 -11.45 18.47 -31.24
CA LYS A 198 -10.01 18.21 -31.37
C LYS A 198 -9.19 18.92 -30.30
N SER A 199 -9.46 20.20 -30.07
CA SER A 199 -8.79 21.00 -29.03
C SER A 199 -9.02 20.44 -27.62
N GLN A 200 -10.21 19.93 -27.30
CA GLN A 200 -10.47 19.28 -26.01
C GLN A 200 -9.64 17.99 -25.84
N PHE A 201 -9.53 17.16 -26.89
CA PHE A 201 -8.67 15.98 -26.85
C PHE A 201 -7.19 16.33 -26.73
N GLU A 202 -6.73 17.39 -27.40
CA GLU A 202 -5.35 17.89 -27.27
C GLU A 202 -5.01 18.38 -25.86
N ASN A 203 -5.92 19.13 -25.24
CA ASN A 203 -5.76 19.55 -23.85
C ASN A 203 -5.71 18.36 -22.89
N ALA A 204 -6.55 17.34 -23.10
CA ALA A 204 -6.54 16.11 -22.31
C ALA A 204 -5.22 15.33 -22.51
N MET A 205 -4.76 15.15 -23.75
CA MET A 205 -3.48 14.49 -24.05
C MET A 205 -2.33 15.22 -23.35
N LYS A 206 -2.27 16.55 -23.44
CA LYS A 206 -1.26 17.35 -22.76
C LYS A 206 -1.29 17.14 -21.25
N ALA A 207 -2.48 17.11 -20.63
CA ALA A 207 -2.61 16.82 -19.21
C ALA A 207 -2.01 15.45 -18.83
N PHE A 208 -2.25 14.42 -19.64
CA PHE A 208 -1.69 13.08 -19.40
C PHE A 208 -0.19 12.98 -19.73
N GLU A 209 0.32 13.74 -20.71
CA GLU A 209 1.75 13.86 -20.99
C GLU A 209 2.49 14.52 -19.82
N ASP A 210 1.93 15.60 -19.27
CA ASP A 210 2.48 16.28 -18.11
C ASP A 210 2.38 15.38 -16.85
N ALA A 211 1.30 14.61 -16.72
CA ALA A 211 1.16 13.59 -15.67
C ALA A 211 2.24 12.50 -15.76
N LYS A 212 2.58 12.08 -16.99
CA LYS A 212 3.64 11.10 -17.26
C LYS A 212 5.00 11.66 -16.89
N GLN A 213 5.32 12.90 -17.27
CA GLN A 213 6.59 13.54 -16.91
C GLN A 213 6.78 13.69 -15.39
N GLN A 214 5.68 13.90 -14.66
CA GLN A 214 5.71 13.99 -13.19
C GLN A 214 5.92 12.62 -12.51
N GLY A 215 5.71 11.51 -13.22
CA GLY A 215 5.69 10.16 -12.62
C GLY A 215 4.48 9.93 -11.71
N PHE A 216 4.36 8.74 -11.11
CA PHE A 216 3.29 8.46 -10.16
C PHE A 216 3.55 9.15 -8.80
N SER A 217 4.83 9.26 -8.41
CA SER A 217 5.36 9.87 -7.19
C SER A 217 4.58 9.45 -5.92
N LEU A 218 5.01 8.33 -5.33
CA LEU A 218 4.47 7.80 -4.05
C LEU A 218 4.91 8.59 -2.81
N GLU A 219 5.71 9.64 -2.98
CA GLU A 219 6.25 10.47 -1.91
C GLU A 219 5.61 11.86 -2.02
N GLU A 220 4.75 12.20 -1.05
CA GLU A 220 4.44 13.61 -0.80
C GLU A 220 5.75 14.29 -0.41
N LYS A 221 6.17 15.26 -1.20
CA LYS A 221 7.17 16.23 -0.73
C LYS A 221 6.48 17.05 0.36
N GLU A 222 6.71 16.67 1.62
CA GLU A 222 6.50 17.54 2.78
C GLU A 222 7.26 18.86 2.65
#